data_AF-A0A9X5XD22-F1
#
_entry.id   AF-A0A9X5XD22-F1
#
_cell.length_a   1.000
_cell.length_b   1.000
_cell.length_c   1.000
_cell.angle_alpha   90.00
_cell.angle_beta   90.00
_cell.angle_gamma   90.00
#
_symmetry.space_group_name_H-M   'P 1'
#
loop_
_entity.id
_entity.type
_entity.pdbx_description
1 polymer ?
#
loop_
_entity_poly.entity_id
_entity_poly.type
_entity_poly.pdbx_seq_one_letter_code
_entity_poly.pdbx_strand_id
1 'polypeptide(L)'
;VVGTVMVTTGFDTRTVPVLKHLRGKIATYNGHVRAIADRYGCPVLDLWSLKTIQDRRAWDGDRLHLSPEGHTRVALRAGQVLGLEVPADPDQPWPPLPPRGTLEVRRDDIHWAREYLAPWIGRRLRGESSGDHVAAKGSLSPDDIKMRIESVA
;
A
#
# COMPACT_ATOMS: atom_id res chain seq x y z
N VAL A 1 20.21 -17.93 -6.47
CA VAL A 1 18.94 -18.18 -7.21
C VAL A 1 17.81 -17.63 -6.34
N VAL A 2 16.92 -16.79 -6.86
CA VAL A 2 15.77 -16.31 -6.06
C VAL A 2 14.78 -17.47 -5.90
N GLY A 3 14.52 -17.92 -4.67
CA GLY A 3 13.69 -19.10 -4.39
C GLY A 3 12.20 -18.92 -4.71
N THR A 4 11.65 -17.72 -4.43
CA THR A 4 10.23 -17.40 -4.66
C THR A 4 10.07 -15.91 -4.97
N VAL A 5 9.26 -15.58 -5.97
CA VAL A 5 8.85 -14.20 -6.29
C VAL A 5 7.36 -14.06 -6.02
N MET A 6 7.00 -13.24 -5.04
CA MET A 6 5.62 -12.88 -4.74
C MET A 6 5.29 -11.53 -5.38
N VAL A 7 4.09 -11.40 -5.93
CA VAL A 7 3.58 -10.14 -6.48
C VAL A 7 2.41 -9.62 -5.64
N THR A 8 2.22 -8.31 -5.64
CA THR A 8 1.23 -7.65 -4.79
C THR A 8 0.26 -6.86 -5.64
N THR A 9 -1.04 -7.04 -5.39
CA THR A 9 -2.07 -6.24 -6.06
C THR A 9 -2.21 -4.86 -5.39
N GLY A 10 -2.76 -3.89 -6.12
CA GLY A 10 -3.30 -2.68 -5.49
C GLY A 10 -4.50 -3.02 -4.59
N PHE A 11 -4.75 -2.14 -3.61
CA PHE A 11 -5.91 -2.24 -2.71
C PHE A 11 -7.17 -1.64 -3.33
N ASP A 12 -8.34 -1.95 -2.77
CA ASP A 12 -9.61 -1.36 -3.21
C ASP A 12 -9.73 0.09 -2.69
N THR A 13 -9.80 1.07 -3.60
CA THR A 13 -9.87 2.50 -3.25
C THR A 13 -11.29 3.02 -3.02
N ARG A 14 -12.31 2.14 -2.92
CA ARG A 14 -13.74 2.52 -2.84
C ARG A 14 -14.06 3.59 -1.79
N THR A 15 -13.36 3.59 -0.65
CA THR A 15 -13.62 4.47 0.50
C THR A 15 -12.71 5.70 0.52
N VAL A 16 -11.68 5.76 -0.32
CA VAL A 16 -10.69 6.84 -0.28
C VAL A 16 -11.18 8.03 -1.12
N PRO A 17 -11.28 9.25 -0.53
CA PRO A 17 -11.66 10.45 -1.28
C PRO A 17 -10.76 10.64 -2.50
N VAL A 18 -11.36 11.03 -3.63
CA VAL A 18 -10.70 11.21 -4.95
C VAL A 18 -10.19 9.90 -5.57
N LEU A 19 -9.44 9.07 -4.84
CA LEU A 19 -8.86 7.82 -5.37
C LEU A 19 -9.90 6.76 -5.75
N LYS A 20 -11.13 6.83 -5.21
CA LYS A 20 -12.25 5.99 -5.67
C LYS A 20 -12.50 6.06 -7.18
N HIS A 21 -12.16 7.19 -7.82
CA HIS A 21 -12.29 7.36 -9.27
C HIS A 21 -11.24 6.58 -10.05
N LEU A 22 -10.13 6.19 -9.41
CA LEU A 22 -9.11 5.32 -10.00
C LEU A 22 -9.40 3.83 -9.80
N ARG A 23 -10.44 3.47 -9.04
CA ARG A 23 -10.76 2.08 -8.69
C ARG A 23 -10.82 1.16 -9.92
N GLY A 24 -11.42 1.62 -11.01
CA GLY A 24 -11.47 0.87 -12.27
C GLY A 24 -10.09 0.62 -12.88
N LYS A 25 -9.24 1.66 -12.92
CA LYS A 25 -7.84 1.54 -13.41
C LYS A 25 -7.02 0.59 -12.53
N ILE A 26 -7.20 0.65 -11.22
CA ILE A 26 -6.51 -0.25 -10.27
C ILE A 26 -7.02 -1.69 -10.44
N ALA A 27 -8.31 -1.90 -10.67
CA ALA A 27 -8.84 -3.23 -10.98
C ALA A 27 -8.23 -3.81 -12.27
N THR A 28 -8.10 -3.00 -13.33
CA THR A 28 -7.42 -3.39 -14.57
C THR A 28 -5.94 -3.72 -14.33
N TYR A 29 -5.22 -2.85 -13.59
CA TYR A 29 -3.84 -3.12 -13.17
C TYR A 29 -3.72 -4.44 -12.41
N ASN A 30 -4.61 -4.71 -11.45
CA ASN A 30 -4.63 -5.95 -10.70
C ASN A 30 -4.86 -7.17 -11.60
N GLY A 31 -5.71 -7.05 -12.62
CA GLY A 31 -5.89 -8.10 -13.64
C GLY A 31 -4.57 -8.43 -14.37
N HIS A 32 -3.79 -7.41 -14.74
CA HIS A 32 -2.47 -7.62 -15.34
C HIS A 32 -1.46 -8.26 -14.37
N VAL A 33 -1.42 -7.82 -13.11
CA VAL A 33 -0.56 -8.43 -12.08
C VAL A 33 -0.90 -9.91 -11.90
N ARG A 34 -2.20 -10.26 -11.87
CA ARG A 34 -2.65 -11.65 -11.76
C ARG A 34 -2.27 -12.47 -12.99
N ALA A 35 -2.44 -11.94 -14.19
CA ALA A 35 -2.02 -12.62 -15.42
C ALA A 35 -0.50 -12.90 -15.45
N ILE A 36 0.32 -11.99 -14.93
CA ILE A 36 1.77 -12.21 -14.75
C ILE A 36 1.99 -13.33 -13.72
N ALA A 37 1.30 -13.29 -12.59
CA ALA A 37 1.41 -14.30 -11.55
C ALA A 37 1.08 -15.71 -12.07
N ASP A 38 -0.01 -15.85 -12.83
CA ASP A 38 -0.42 -17.11 -13.43
C ASP A 38 0.62 -17.64 -14.42
N ARG A 39 1.22 -16.75 -15.22
CA ARG A 39 2.25 -17.11 -16.21
C ARG A 39 3.53 -17.63 -15.57
N TYR A 40 3.94 -17.05 -14.43
CA TYR A 40 5.22 -17.32 -13.80
C TYR A 40 5.12 -18.14 -12.50
N GLY A 41 3.92 -18.55 -12.10
CA GLY A 41 3.69 -19.27 -10.86
C GLY A 41 3.98 -18.44 -9.60
N CYS A 42 3.80 -17.13 -9.66
CA CYS A 42 4.06 -16.25 -8.51
C CYS A 42 2.89 -16.30 -7.51
N PRO A 43 3.14 -16.47 -6.20
CA PRO A 43 2.12 -16.21 -5.19
C PRO A 43 1.63 -14.76 -5.27
N VAL A 44 0.33 -14.55 -5.01
CA VAL A 44 -0.29 -13.22 -5.09
C VAL A 44 -0.72 -12.75 -3.70
N LEU A 45 -0.08 -11.70 -3.22
CA LEU A 45 -0.55 -10.91 -2.08
C LEU A 45 -1.73 -10.02 -2.53
N ASP A 46 -2.95 -10.53 -2.30
CA ASP A 46 -4.18 -9.83 -2.65
C ASP A 46 -4.57 -8.79 -1.57
N LEU A 47 -4.16 -7.54 -1.79
CA LEU A 47 -4.58 -6.40 -0.96
C LEU A 47 -6.01 -5.94 -1.27
N TRP A 48 -6.58 -6.32 -2.41
CA TRP A 48 -7.96 -5.96 -2.77
C TRP A 48 -8.97 -6.73 -1.92
N SER A 49 -8.66 -8.00 -1.61
CA SER A 49 -9.50 -8.84 -0.76
C SER A 49 -9.33 -8.56 0.73
N LEU A 50 -8.14 -8.12 1.18
CA LEU A 50 -7.83 -7.87 2.59
C LEU A 50 -8.70 -6.72 3.16
N LYS A 51 -9.75 -7.06 3.91
CA LYS A 51 -10.76 -6.07 4.33
C LYS A 51 -10.32 -5.20 5.48
N THR A 52 -9.44 -5.71 6.33
CA THR A 52 -8.91 -4.96 7.46
C THR A 52 -8.14 -3.72 7.02
N ILE A 53 -7.50 -3.72 5.85
CA ILE A 53 -6.83 -2.51 5.33
C ILE A 53 -7.81 -1.48 4.72
N GLN A 54 -9.12 -1.75 4.70
CA GLN A 54 -10.13 -0.76 4.30
C GLN A 54 -10.52 0.16 5.46
N ASP A 55 -10.17 -0.19 6.70
CA ASP A 55 -10.35 0.67 7.87
C ASP A 55 -9.34 1.82 7.84
N ARG A 56 -9.78 3.03 8.23
CA ARG A 56 -8.90 4.22 8.32
C ARG A 56 -7.65 3.95 9.17
N ARG A 57 -7.74 3.14 10.21
CA ARG A 57 -6.62 2.84 11.12
C ARG A 57 -5.48 2.07 10.44
N ALA A 58 -5.74 1.44 9.30
CA ALA A 58 -4.70 0.81 8.50
C ALA A 58 -3.80 1.82 7.78
N TRP A 59 -4.16 3.10 7.75
CA TRP A 59 -3.48 4.15 7.00
C TRP A 59 -2.96 5.24 7.93
N ASP A 60 -1.88 5.88 7.51
CA ASP A 60 -1.36 7.08 8.15
C ASP A 60 -2.31 8.28 7.91
N GLY A 61 -2.04 9.42 8.56
CA GLY A 61 -2.83 10.64 8.48
C GLY A 61 -2.97 11.20 7.06
N ASP A 62 -2.01 10.90 6.18
CA ASP A 62 -2.07 11.28 4.76
C ASP A 62 -3.04 10.43 3.93
N ARG A 63 -3.56 9.33 4.50
CA ARG A 63 -4.50 8.39 3.88
C ARG A 63 -3.99 7.74 2.59
N LEU A 64 -2.67 7.69 2.43
CA LEU A 64 -1.99 7.13 1.26
C LEU A 64 -0.98 6.06 1.66
N HIS A 65 -0.27 6.23 2.76
CA HIS A 65 0.66 5.23 3.29
C HIS A 65 0.01 4.40 4.39
N LEU A 66 0.45 3.15 4.54
CA LEU A 66 -0.03 2.31 5.63
C LEU A 66 0.51 2.85 6.96
N SER A 67 -0.32 2.77 8.00
CA SER A 67 0.15 2.93 9.38
C SER A 67 1.06 1.75 9.75
N PRO A 68 1.81 1.82 10.86
CA PRO A 68 2.59 0.67 11.35
C PRO A 68 1.74 -0.60 11.48
N GLU A 69 0.52 -0.44 11.98
CA GLU A 69 -0.43 -1.52 12.21
C GLU A 69 -1.10 -2.01 10.90
N GLY A 70 -1.24 -1.14 9.90
CA GLY A 70 -1.58 -1.54 8.53
C GLY A 70 -0.47 -2.37 7.88
N HIS A 71 0.79 -1.96 8.03
CA HIS A 71 1.96 -2.71 7.58
C HIS A 71 2.04 -4.09 8.25
N THR A 72 1.78 -4.18 9.55
CA THR A 72 1.71 -5.47 10.28
C THR A 72 0.72 -6.42 9.62
N ARG A 73 -0.51 -5.99 9.34
CA ARG A 73 -1.52 -6.85 8.69
C ARG A 73 -1.11 -7.29 7.29
N VAL A 74 -0.52 -6.39 6.51
CA VAL A 74 -0.01 -6.73 5.17
C VAL A 74 1.13 -7.75 5.25
N ALA A 75 2.03 -7.61 6.22
CA ALA A 75 3.12 -8.54 6.46
C ALA A 75 2.62 -9.92 6.93
N LEU A 76 1.64 -9.96 7.83
CA LEU A 76 0.97 -11.20 8.25
C LEU A 76 0.30 -11.89 7.04
N ARG A 77 -0.41 -11.13 6.20
CA ARG A 77 -1.01 -11.68 4.97
C ARG A 77 0.04 -12.21 4.00
N ALA A 78 1.16 -11.52 3.85
CA ALA A 78 2.28 -11.99 3.04
C ALA A 78 2.86 -13.30 3.60
N GLY A 79 3.04 -13.41 4.92
CA GLY A 79 3.48 -14.62 5.58
C GLY A 79 2.56 -15.81 5.30
N GLN A 80 1.24 -15.62 5.41
CA GLN A 80 0.24 -16.65 5.06
C GLN A 80 0.35 -17.10 3.59
N VAL A 81 0.48 -16.15 2.65
CA VAL A 81 0.62 -16.44 1.22
C VAL A 81 1.89 -17.23 0.91
N LEU A 82 2.95 -17.01 1.68
CA LEU A 82 4.22 -17.73 1.57
C LEU A 82 4.25 -19.06 2.36
N GLY A 83 3.14 -19.44 3.02
CA GLY A 83 3.06 -20.67 3.80
C GLY A 83 3.81 -20.63 5.14
N LEU A 84 4.12 -19.44 5.64
CA LEU A 84 4.74 -19.26 6.96
C LEU A 84 3.68 -19.31 8.06
N GLU A 85 4.07 -19.84 9.21
CA GLU A 85 3.27 -19.69 10.43
C GLU A 85 3.28 -18.21 10.85
N VAL A 86 2.10 -17.64 11.06
CA VAL A 86 1.94 -16.24 11.42
C VAL A 86 1.34 -16.13 12.82
N PRO A 87 1.80 -15.15 13.64
CA PRO A 87 1.38 -15.06 15.04
C PRO A 87 -0.04 -14.50 15.25
N ALA A 88 -0.69 -14.01 14.19
CA ALA A 88 -2.02 -13.42 14.26
C ALA A 88 -2.72 -13.48 12.90
N ASP A 89 -4.05 -13.40 12.92
CA ASP A 89 -4.88 -13.34 11.72
C ASP A 89 -4.87 -11.91 11.12
N PRO A 90 -4.39 -11.70 9.88
CA PRO A 90 -4.43 -10.39 9.23
C PRO A 90 -5.86 -9.89 8.96
N ASP A 91 -6.85 -10.79 8.91
CA ASP A 91 -8.27 -10.47 8.75
C ASP A 91 -8.98 -10.24 10.10
N GLN A 92 -8.26 -10.28 11.22
CA GLN A 92 -8.81 -9.99 12.54
C GLN A 92 -9.52 -8.63 12.55
N PRO A 93 -10.82 -8.59 12.92
CA PRO A 93 -11.57 -7.35 12.97
C PRO A 93 -10.93 -6.35 13.91
N TRP A 94 -10.94 -5.09 13.50
CA TRP A 94 -10.49 -4.03 14.36
C TRP A 94 -11.44 -3.85 15.56
N PRO A 95 -10.93 -3.42 16.73
CA PRO A 95 -11.79 -3.06 17.86
C PRO A 95 -12.87 -2.06 17.44
N PRO A 96 -14.11 -2.18 17.93
CA PRO A 96 -15.16 -1.23 17.61
C PRO A 96 -14.78 0.18 18.07
N LEU A 97 -15.15 1.18 17.27
CA LEU A 97 -15.05 2.58 17.63
C LEU A 97 -16.46 3.18 17.73
N PRO A 98 -16.66 4.22 18.56
CA PRO A 98 -17.90 4.98 18.55
C PRO A 98 -18.23 5.47 17.12
N PRO A 99 -19.51 5.44 16.71
CA PRO A 99 -19.92 5.96 15.42
C PRO A 99 -19.58 7.45 15.34
N ARG A 100 -19.05 7.87 14.19
CA ARG A 100 -18.67 9.27 13.93
C ARG A 100 -19.81 10.01 13.27
N GLY A 101 -19.99 11.28 13.64
CA GLY A 101 -20.98 12.15 13.00
C GLY A 101 -20.55 12.55 11.58
N THR A 102 -21.50 12.79 10.69
CA THR A 102 -21.21 13.24 9.30
C THR A 102 -20.45 14.57 9.26
N LEU A 103 -20.72 15.48 10.21
CA LEU A 103 -19.99 16.75 10.35
C LEU A 103 -18.53 16.53 10.75
N GLU A 104 -18.28 15.57 11.63
CA GLU A 104 -16.93 15.22 12.10
C GLU A 104 -16.10 14.68 10.94
N VAL A 105 -16.67 13.74 10.17
CA VAL A 105 -16.02 13.17 8.97
C VAL A 105 -15.71 14.27 7.95
N ARG A 106 -16.64 15.20 7.71
CA ARG A 106 -16.42 16.31 6.78
C ARG A 106 -15.31 17.26 7.23
N ARG A 107 -15.22 17.55 8.54
CA ARG A 107 -14.14 18.38 9.10
C ARG A 107 -12.78 17.72 8.88
N ASP A 108 -12.67 16.42 9.13
CA ASP A 108 -11.45 15.66 8.88
C ASP A 108 -11.05 15.65 7.40
N ASP A 109 -12.01 15.52 6.49
CA ASP A 109 -11.75 15.54 5.04
C ASP A 109 -11.24 16.91 4.59
N ILE A 110 -11.79 18.00 5.11
CA ILE A 110 -11.30 19.36 4.82
C ILE A 110 -9.89 19.56 5.39
N HIS A 111 -9.66 19.11 6.62
CA HIS A 111 -8.34 19.19 7.24
C HIS A 111 -7.31 18.42 6.43
N TRP A 112 -7.59 17.15 6.09
CA TRP A 112 -6.75 16.34 5.24
C TRP A 112 -6.49 16.99 3.87
N ALA A 113 -7.54 17.55 3.24
CA ALA A 113 -7.39 18.17 1.93
C ALA A 113 -6.47 19.40 1.97
N ARG A 114 -6.53 20.19 3.04
CA ARG A 114 -5.64 21.33 3.26
C ARG A 114 -4.21 20.90 3.53
N GLU A 115 -4.02 19.90 4.37
CA GLU A 115 -2.70 19.46 4.83
C GLU A 115 -1.92 18.67 3.76
N TYR A 116 -2.60 17.76 3.05
CA TYR A 116 -1.94 16.79 2.17
C TYR A 116 -2.28 16.99 0.69
N LEU A 117 -3.57 17.10 0.35
CA LEU A 117 -4.00 17.09 -1.06
C LEU A 117 -3.67 18.39 -1.80
N ALA A 118 -4.00 19.55 -1.24
CA ALA A 118 -3.81 20.84 -1.92
C ALA A 118 -2.33 21.14 -2.20
N PRO A 119 -1.38 20.91 -1.25
CA PRO A 119 0.04 21.05 -1.55
C PRO A 119 0.52 20.11 -2.66
N TRP A 120 0.02 18.87 -2.69
CA TRP A 120 0.36 17.90 -3.73
C TRP A 120 -0.15 18.33 -5.12
N ILE A 121 -1.38 18.82 -5.23
CA ILE A 121 -1.91 19.38 -6.50
C ILE A 121 -1.05 20.56 -6.96
N GLY A 122 -0.70 21.46 -6.04
CA GLY A 122 0.15 22.61 -6.34
C GLY A 122 1.50 22.20 -6.93
N ARG A 123 2.18 21.22 -6.34
CA ARG A 123 3.42 20.65 -6.88
C ARG A 123 3.21 20.06 -8.27
N ARG A 124 2.14 19.26 -8.45
CA ARG A 124 1.87 18.61 -9.74
C ARG A 124 1.63 19.61 -10.88
N LEU A 125 0.94 20.72 -10.59
CA LEU A 125 0.73 21.81 -11.57
C LEU A 125 2.02 22.55 -11.92
N ARG A 126 2.98 22.64 -10.99
CA ARG A 126 4.31 23.20 -11.25
C ARG A 126 5.28 22.20 -11.90
N GLY A 127 4.84 20.96 -12.13
CA GLY A 127 5.71 19.90 -12.62
C GLY A 127 6.68 19.36 -11.57
N GLU A 128 6.50 19.70 -10.30
CA GLU A 128 7.34 19.25 -9.19
C GLU A 128 6.92 17.84 -8.72
N SER A 129 7.89 16.94 -8.60
CA SER A 129 7.74 15.61 -8.02
C SER A 129 8.19 15.61 -6.55
N SER A 130 7.68 14.66 -5.77
CA SER A 130 8.19 14.38 -4.42
C SER A 130 9.67 13.95 -4.41
N GLY A 131 10.22 13.56 -5.56
CA GLY A 131 11.63 13.19 -5.73
C GLY A 131 12.58 14.33 -6.09
N ASP A 132 12.09 15.52 -6.48
CA ASP A 132 12.95 16.56 -7.09
C ASP A 132 13.99 17.14 -6.13
N HIS A 133 13.74 17.04 -4.83
CA HIS A 133 14.64 17.51 -3.78
C HIS A 133 15.24 16.36 -2.97
N VAL A 134 15.02 15.11 -3.39
CA VAL A 134 15.56 13.94 -2.70
C VAL A 134 16.95 13.65 -3.23
N ALA A 135 17.96 13.88 -2.39
CA ALA A 135 19.31 13.41 -2.66
C ALA A 135 19.39 11.90 -2.43
N ALA A 136 20.11 11.19 -3.31
CA ALA A 136 20.37 9.77 -3.11
C ALA A 136 21.11 9.57 -1.78
N LYS A 137 20.68 8.57 -0.98
CA LYS A 137 21.35 8.20 0.27
C LYS A 137 22.77 7.64 0.06
N GLY A 138 23.12 7.35 -1.19
CA GLY A 138 24.43 6.88 -1.63
C GLY A 138 24.38 6.46 -3.10
N SER A 139 25.51 6.02 -3.64
CA SER A 139 25.59 5.31 -4.91
C SER A 139 25.33 3.82 -4.70
N LEU A 140 24.62 3.20 -5.64
CA LEU A 140 24.47 1.74 -5.70
C LEU A 140 25.27 1.26 -6.91
N SER A 141 26.29 0.43 -6.69
CA SER A 141 26.88 -0.35 -7.78
C SER A 141 25.96 -1.54 -8.09
N PRO A 142 25.71 -1.86 -9.37
CA PRO A 142 25.09 -3.14 -9.74
C PRO A 142 25.80 -4.34 -9.11
N ASP A 143 27.11 -4.27 -8.90
CA ASP A 143 27.90 -5.30 -8.25
C ASP A 143 27.66 -5.34 -6.73
N ASP A 144 27.51 -4.18 -6.08
CA ASP A 144 27.13 -4.11 -4.66
C ASP A 144 25.71 -4.66 -4.41
N ILE A 145 24.79 -4.41 -5.35
CA ILE A 145 23.44 -4.97 -5.30
C ILE A 145 23.51 -6.49 -5.43
N LYS A 146 24.28 -7.01 -6.40
CA LYS A 146 24.46 -8.46 -6.57
C LYS A 146 25.10 -9.10 -5.33
N MET A 147 26.21 -8.55 -4.83
CA MET A 147 26.87 -9.05 -3.62
C MET A 147 25.93 -9.03 -2.41
N ARG A 148 25.15 -7.95 -2.23
CA ARG A 148 24.16 -7.90 -1.14
C ARG A 148 23.11 -8.98 -1.30
N ILE A 149 22.51 -9.15 -2.49
CA ILE A 149 21.52 -10.20 -2.74
C ILE A 149 22.12 -11.60 -2.52
N GLU A 150 23.35 -11.84 -2.97
CA GLU A 150 24.07 -13.11 -2.77
C GLU A 150 24.40 -13.38 -1.30
N SER A 151 24.68 -12.34 -0.50
CA SER A 151 24.99 -12.49 0.93
C SER A 151 23.80 -12.87 1.81
N VAL A 152 22.57 -12.70 1.32
CA VAL A 152 21.31 -13.05 2.01
C VAL A 152 20.60 -14.27 1.42
N ALA A 153 21.16 -14.88 0.36
CA ALA A 153 20.65 -16.07 -0.31
C ALA A 153 21.44 -17.32 0.11
#